data_AF-A0A916VZL7-F1
#
_entry.id   AF-A0A916VZL7-F1
#
_cell.length_a   1.000
_cell.length_b   1.000
_cell.length_c   1.000
_cell.angle_alpha   90.00
_cell.angle_beta   90.00
_cell.angle_gamma   90.00
#
_symmetry.space_group_name_H-M   'P 1'
#
loop_
_entity.id
_entity.type
_entity.pdbx_description
1 polymer ?
#
loop_
_entity_poly.entity_id
_entity_poly.type
_entity_poly.pdbx_seq_one_letter_code
_entity_poly.pdbx_strand_id
1 'polypeptide(L)' 'MNGESALKLLLIDNDPIFRVGLKFACEQFSDIEIVGEAEVGEEAKNY' A
#
# COMPACT_ATOMS: atom_id res chain seq x y z
N MET A 1 15.26 18.65 7.26
CA MET A 1 14.74 17.27 7.11
C MET A 1 13.39 17.29 7.79
N ASN A 2 12.35 17.71 7.08
CA ASN A 2 11.04 17.93 7.67
C ASN A 2 10.33 16.57 7.79
N GLY A 3 9.94 16.21 9.01
CA GLY A 3 9.24 14.98 9.34
C GLY A 3 7.75 15.06 9.03
N GLU A 4 7.38 15.12 7.75
CA GLU A 4 6.02 14.74 7.36
C GLU A 4 5.91 13.22 7.52
N SER A 5 5.01 12.78 8.41
CA SER A 5 4.78 11.36 8.63
C SER A 5 4.23 10.77 7.34
N ALA A 6 4.96 9.82 6.75
CA ALA A 6 4.53 9.14 5.54
C ALA A 6 3.13 8.54 5.73
N LEU A 7 2.27 8.71 4.73
CA LEU A 7 0.97 8.07 4.64
C LEU A 7 1.19 6.56 4.52
N LYS A 8 0.68 5.81 5.50
CA LYS A 8 0.74 4.35 5.50
C LYS A 8 -0.40 3.79 4.65
N LEU A 9 -0.06 3.02 3.63
CA LEU A 9 -1.00 2.44 2.66
C LEU A 9 -1.02 0.91 2.75
N LEU A 10 -2.21 0.36 2.95
CA LEU A 10 -2.50 -1.08 2.83
C LEU A 10 -3.23 -1.33 1.52
N LEU A 11 -2.73 -2.27 0.71
CA LEU A 11 -3.36 -2.65 -0.55
C LEU A 11 -4.24 -3.88 -0.36
N ILE A 12 -5.51 -3.81 -0.76
CA ILE A 12 -6.46 -4.92 -0.66
C ILE A 12 -7.15 -5.10 -2.02
N ASP A 13 -6.81 -6.17 -2.71
CA ASP A 13 -7.43 -6.56 -3.97
C ASP A 13 -7.13 -8.03 -4.24
N ASN A 14 -8.08 -8.79 -4.80
CA ASN A 14 -7.88 -10.21 -5.09
C ASN A 14 -7.13 -10.46 -6.42
N ASP A 15 -6.96 -9.44 -7.26
CA ASP A 15 -6.15 -9.51 -8.46
C ASP A 15 -4.69 -9.06 -8.17
N PRO A 16 -3.71 -9.98 -8.25
CA PRO A 16 -2.30 -9.63 -8.01
C PRO A 16 -1.74 -8.61 -9.02
N ILE A 17 -2.30 -8.52 -10.24
CA ILE A 17 -1.88 -7.53 -11.24
C ILE A 17 -2.29 -6.13 -10.79
N PHE A 18 -3.48 -5.98 -10.22
CA PHE A 18 -3.94 -4.70 -9.69
C PHE A 18 -3.05 -4.22 -8.52
N ARG A 19 -2.68 -5.11 -7.59
CA ARG A 19 -1.77 -4.76 -6.49
C ARG A 19 -0.40 -4.32 -7.00
N VAL A 20 0.18 -5.05 -7.96
CA VAL A 20 1.46 -4.66 -8.59
C VAL A 20 1.36 -3.30 -9.29
N GLY A 21 0.29 -3.06 -10.04
CA GLY A 21 0.05 -1.79 -10.72
C GLY A 21 -0.08 -0.60 -9.74
N LEU A 22 -0.79 -0.79 -8.63
CA LEU A 22 -0.93 0.22 -7.58
C LEU A 22 0.41 0.51 -6.89
N LYS A 23 1.22 -0.52 -6.59
CA LYS A 23 2.57 -0.34 -6.03
C LYS A 23 3.43 0.52 -6.94
N PHE A 24 3.50 0.16 -8.22
CA PHE A 24 4.27 0.91 -9.22
C PHE A 24 3.78 2.36 -9.33
N ALA A 25 2.46 2.58 -9.36
CA ALA A 25 1.88 3.92 -9.39
C ALA A 25 2.24 4.74 -8.13
N CYS A 26 2.45 4.09 -6.98
CA CYS A 26 2.78 4.77 -5.73
C CYS A 26 4.27 5.17 -5.62
N GLU A 27 5.17 4.59 -6.40
CA GLU A 27 6.63 4.87 -6.33
C GLU A 27 6.99 6.34 -6.58
N GLN A 28 6.11 7.08 -7.27
CA GLN A 28 6.30 8.51 -7.53
C GLN A 28 6.06 9.41 -6.31
N PHE A 29 5.47 8.90 -5.23
CA PHE A 29 5.14 9.65 -4.03
C PHE A 29 6.10 9.29 -2.91
N SER A 30 7.00 10.21 -2.56
CA SER A 30 8.02 10.00 -1.52
C SER A 30 7.46 9.96 -0.10
N ASP A 31 6.20 10.34 0.07
CA ASP A 31 5.46 10.42 1.32
C ASP A 31 4.47 9.26 1.50
N ILE A 32 4.50 8.23 0.65
CA ILE A 32 3.70 7.01 0.79
C ILE A 32 4.58 5.82 1.22
N GLU A 33 4.18 5.14 2.29
CA GLU A 33 4.76 3.88 2.74
C GLU A 33 3.74 2.76 2.55
N ILE A 34 4.05 1.78 1.70
CA ILE A 34 3.21 0.58 1.56
C ILE A 34 3.55 -0.37 2.70
N VAL A 35 2.61 -0.54 3.63
CA VAL A 35 2.81 -1.33 4.87
C VAL A 35 2.37 -2.78 4.74
N GLY A 36 1.66 -3.13 3.67
CA GLY A 36 1.07 -4.45 3.52
C GLY A 36 0.30 -4.66 2.23
N GLU A 37 0.00 -5.93 1.98
CA GLU A 37 -0.88 -6.39 0.91
C GLU A 37 -1.79 -7.50 1.46
N ALA A 38 -3.04 -7.52 1.06
CA ALA A 38 -4.00 -8.58 1.36
C ALA A 38 -4.86 -8.89 0.12
N GLU A 39 -5.27 -10.15 -0.04
CA GLU A 39 -6.15 -10.55 -1.14
C GLU A 39 -7.62 -10.25 -0.82
N VAL A 40 -7.96 -10.29 0.47
CA VAL A 40 -9.33 -10.06 0.98
C VAL A 40 -9.31 -9.26 2.28
N GLY A 41 -10.42 -8.59 2.59
CA GLY A 41 -10.53 -7.75 3.78
C GLY A 41 -10.36 -8.49 5.12
N GLU A 42 -10.55 -9.80 5.16
CA GLU A 42 -10.31 -10.58 6.38
C GLU A 42 -8.82 -10.63 6.76
N GLU A 43 -7.94 -10.75 5.77
CA GLU A 43 -6.47 -10.78 5.96
C GLU A 43 -5.95 -9.41 6.40
N ALA A 44 -6.61 -8.34 5.96
CA ALA A 44 -6.25 -6.96 6.22
C ALA A 44 -6.31 -6.55 7.71
N LYS A 45 -6.98 -7.31 8.56
CA LYS A 45 -7.16 -7.00 9.99
C LYS A 45 -5.86 -7.03 10.80
N ASN A 46 -4.78 -7.58 10.24
CA ASN A 46 -3.49 -7.76 10.91
C ASN A 46 -2.45 -6.66 10.60
N TYR A 47 -2.84 -5.65 9.80
CA TYR A 47 -2.01 -4.50 9.42
C TYR A 47 -2.42 -3.25 10.19
#